data_AF-A0A938WRF1-F1
#
_entry.id   AF-A0A938WRF1-F1
#
_cell.length_a   1.000
_cell.length_b   1.000
_cell.length_c   1.000
_cell.angle_alpha   90.00
_cell.angle_beta   90.00
_cell.angle_gamma   90.00
#
_symmetry.space_group_name_H-M   'P 1'
#
loop_
_entity.id
_entity.type
_entity.pdbx_description
1 polymer ?
#
loop_
_entity_poly.entity_id
_entity_poly.type
_entity_poly.pdbx_seq_one_letter_code
_entity_poly.pdbx_strand_id
1 'polypeptide(L)'
;MKEKRTRYIKIRMTREEMERIKEKSASYTSVSHFIRSAVAEHSGVDAKQKLELIRELGGFYREFRSGLSHVGGNLNQSVRRANELSAAGLLPPSYVTEVLMPAILETRNTLDGIKKELDAITRKAVKL
;
A
#
# COMPACT_ATOMS: atom_id res chain seq x y z
N MET A 1 25.50 -31.83 -6.54
CA MET A 1 24.44 -32.79 -6.11
C MET A 1 23.54 -32.08 -5.13
N LYS A 2 22.20 -32.14 -5.30
CA LYS A 2 21.27 -31.63 -4.26
C LYS A 2 21.41 -32.50 -3.01
N GLU A 3 21.55 -31.86 -1.86
CA GLU A 3 21.66 -32.52 -0.56
C GLU A 3 20.42 -33.41 -0.32
N LYS A 4 20.64 -34.68 0.03
CA LYS A 4 19.53 -35.61 0.29
C LYS A 4 18.90 -35.26 1.63
N ARG A 5 17.56 -35.17 1.66
CA ARG A 5 16.79 -34.88 2.87
C ARG A 5 16.73 -36.13 3.75
N THR A 6 17.59 -36.21 4.77
CA THR A 6 17.73 -37.38 5.66
C THR A 6 17.15 -37.17 7.07
N ARG A 7 16.83 -35.93 7.44
CA ARG A 7 16.28 -35.59 8.77
C ARG A 7 14.75 -35.63 8.77
N TYR A 8 14.16 -36.08 9.88
CA TYR A 8 12.71 -36.13 10.08
C TYR A 8 12.32 -35.52 11.43
N ILE A 9 11.06 -35.10 11.53
CA ILE A 9 10.44 -34.62 12.77
C ILE A 9 9.28 -35.54 13.12
N LYS A 10 9.05 -35.80 14.41
CA LYS A 10 7.88 -36.51 14.90
C LYS A 10 6.88 -35.48 15.43
N ILE A 11 5.66 -35.48 14.90
CA ILE A 11 4.58 -34.59 15.33
C ILE A 11 3.50 -35.47 15.98
N ARG A 12 3.09 -35.13 17.21
CA ARG A 12 1.93 -35.77 17.85
C ARG A 12 0.66 -35.13 17.32
N MET A 13 -0.30 -35.94 16.91
CA MET A 13 -1.53 -35.49 16.28
C MET A 13 -2.69 -36.37 16.74
N THR A 14 -3.88 -35.79 16.84
CA THR A 14 -5.13 -36.52 16.95
C THR A 14 -5.51 -37.13 15.60
N ARG A 15 -6.51 -38.04 15.61
CA ARG A 15 -7.00 -38.68 14.38
C ARG A 15 -7.60 -37.67 13.40
N GLU A 16 -8.40 -36.73 13.90
CA GLU A 16 -9.01 -35.67 13.08
C GLU A 16 -7.95 -34.76 12.44
N GLU A 17 -6.92 -34.36 13.19
CA GLU A 17 -5.84 -33.53 12.64
C GLU A 17 -5.07 -34.26 11.54
N MET A 18 -4.86 -35.58 11.67
CA MET A 18 -4.21 -36.38 10.64
C MET A 18 -5.06 -36.49 9.37
N GLU A 19 -6.38 -36.67 9.50
CA GLU A 19 -7.31 -36.73 8.37
C GLU A 19 -7.37 -35.37 7.64
N ARG A 20 -7.48 -34.26 8.38
CA ARG A 20 -7.44 -32.90 7.81
C ARG A 20 -6.15 -32.61 7.07
N ILE A 21 -4.99 -33.02 7.59
CA ILE A 21 -3.71 -32.84 6.89
C ILE A 21 -3.68 -33.67 5.61
N LYS A 22 -4.14 -34.93 5.65
CA LYS A 22 -4.19 -35.77 4.45
C LYS A 22 -5.06 -35.16 3.37
N GLU A 23 -6.27 -34.73 3.72
CA GLU A 23 -7.21 -34.08 2.81
C GLU A 23 -6.61 -32.82 2.18
N LYS A 24 -6.07 -31.91 3.00
CA LYS A 24 -5.43 -30.67 2.51
C LYS A 24 -4.16 -30.92 1.70
N SER A 25 -3.45 -32.02 1.96
CA SER A 25 -2.24 -32.39 1.23
C SER A 25 -2.51 -33.07 -0.11
N ALA A 26 -3.77 -33.41 -0.44
CA ALA A 26 -4.12 -34.16 -1.65
C ALA A 26 -3.70 -33.45 -2.95
N SER A 27 -3.65 -32.11 -2.94
CA SER A 27 -3.16 -31.29 -4.05
C SER A 27 -1.63 -31.20 -4.15
N TYR A 28 -0.91 -31.76 -3.19
CA TYR A 28 0.55 -31.75 -3.12
C TYR A 28 1.12 -33.15 -3.37
N THR A 29 2.36 -33.23 -3.86
CA THR A 29 3.05 -34.51 -4.11
C THR A 29 3.21 -35.40 -2.87
N SER A 30 3.20 -34.82 -1.67
CA SER A 30 3.21 -35.58 -0.40
C SER A 30 2.81 -34.67 0.78
N VAL A 31 2.40 -35.28 1.89
CA VAL A 31 2.20 -34.59 3.18
C VAL A 31 3.46 -33.82 3.59
N SER A 32 4.65 -34.38 3.37
CA SER A 32 5.90 -33.67 3.68
C SER A 32 6.15 -32.48 2.75
N HIS A 33 5.71 -32.55 1.48
CA HIS A 33 5.76 -31.41 0.57
C HIS A 33 4.80 -30.31 1.00
N PHE A 34 3.57 -30.67 1.39
CA PHE A 34 2.59 -29.75 1.95
C PHE A 34 3.10 -29.06 3.22
N ILE A 35 3.59 -29.82 4.21
CA ILE A 35 4.09 -29.24 5.48
C ILE A 35 5.27 -28.30 5.23
N ARG A 36 6.20 -28.62 4.32
CA ARG A 36 7.33 -27.74 4.01
C ARG A 36 6.89 -26.47 3.29
N SER A 37 5.95 -26.59 2.35
CA SER A 37 5.40 -25.43 1.63
C SER A 37 4.64 -24.54 2.60
N ALA A 38 3.82 -25.12 3.46
CA ALA A 38 3.13 -24.41 4.53
C ALA A 38 4.11 -23.77 5.52
N VAL A 39 5.19 -24.41 5.93
CA VAL A 39 6.20 -23.78 6.81
C VAL A 39 6.93 -22.64 6.11
N ALA A 40 7.18 -22.75 4.81
CA ALA A 40 7.79 -21.68 4.01
C ALA A 40 6.82 -20.50 3.77
N GLU A 41 5.53 -20.77 3.59
CA GLU A 41 4.48 -19.77 3.42
C GLU A 41 4.03 -19.15 4.76
N HIS A 42 4.09 -19.91 5.84
CA HIS A 42 3.52 -19.58 7.14
C HIS A 42 4.57 -19.30 8.22
N SER A 43 5.85 -19.21 7.84
CA SER A 43 6.86 -18.57 8.68
C SER A 43 6.39 -17.15 8.96
N GLY A 44 5.82 -16.92 10.15
CA GLY A 44 4.96 -15.78 10.53
C GLY A 44 5.53 -14.36 10.37
N VAL A 45 6.73 -14.25 9.80
CA VAL A 45 7.33 -13.04 9.24
C VAL A 45 6.39 -12.43 8.18
N ASP A 46 5.86 -13.23 7.25
CA ASP A 46 5.00 -12.74 6.14
C ASP A 46 3.65 -12.18 6.61
N ALA A 47 2.94 -12.88 7.52
CA ALA A 47 1.64 -12.41 8.02
C ALA A 47 1.77 -11.12 8.85
N LYS A 48 2.79 -11.02 9.72
CA LYS A 48 3.04 -9.82 10.53
C LYS A 48 3.45 -8.62 9.64
N GLN A 49 4.30 -8.87 8.63
CA GLN A 49 4.72 -7.86 7.66
C GLN A 49 3.56 -7.40 6.77
N LYS A 50 2.69 -8.30 6.31
CA LYS A 50 1.46 -7.94 5.59
C LYS A 50 0.52 -7.08 6.42
N LEU A 51 0.32 -7.42 7.70
CA LEU A 51 -0.48 -6.59 8.61
C LEU A 51 0.14 -5.21 8.84
N GLU A 52 1.47 -5.13 8.89
CA GLU A 52 2.20 -3.87 9.02
C GLU A 52 2.07 -3.00 7.76
N LEU A 53 2.24 -3.58 6.57
CA LEU A 53 1.96 -2.91 5.30
C LEU A 53 0.53 -2.37 5.21
N ILE A 54 -0.47 -3.16 5.63
CA ILE A 54 -1.88 -2.73 5.64
C ILE A 54 -2.07 -1.52 6.57
N ARG A 55 -1.39 -1.51 7.73
CA ARG A 55 -1.42 -0.35 8.64
C ARG A 55 -0.73 0.87 8.02
N GLU A 56 0.44 0.70 7.39
CA GLU A 56 1.15 1.77 6.70
C GLU A 56 0.29 2.36 5.56
N LEU A 57 -0.31 1.52 4.73
CA LEU A 57 -1.24 1.93 3.66
C LEU A 57 -2.46 2.67 4.24
N GLY A 58 -3.04 2.17 5.32
CA GLY A 58 -4.17 2.82 5.99
C GLY A 58 -3.82 4.19 6.57
N GLY A 59 -2.58 4.37 7.06
CA GLY A 59 -2.04 5.68 7.46
C GLY A 59 -1.89 6.61 6.27
N PHE A 60 -1.21 6.14 5.23
CA PHE A 60 -1.00 6.87 3.98
C PHE A 60 -2.31 7.39 3.37
N TYR A 61 -3.36 6.55 3.27
CA TYR A 61 -4.65 7.00 2.73
C TYR A 61 -5.31 8.13 3.53
N ARG A 62 -5.15 8.13 4.86
CA ARG A 62 -5.69 9.22 5.70
C ARG A 62 -4.94 10.52 5.49
N GLU A 63 -3.62 10.45 5.44
CA GLU A 63 -2.76 11.62 5.20
C GLU A 63 -2.97 12.18 3.79
N PHE A 64 -2.97 11.31 2.77
CA PHE A 64 -3.34 11.63 1.39
C PHE A 64 -4.68 12.36 1.31
N ARG A 65 -5.73 11.80 1.93
CA ARG A 65 -7.08 12.39 1.90
C ARG A 65 -7.08 13.78 2.55
N SER A 66 -6.40 13.94 3.68
CA SER A 66 -6.35 15.23 4.37
C SER A 66 -5.58 16.28 3.56
N GLY A 67 -4.40 15.90 3.03
CA GLY A 67 -3.58 16.79 2.21
C GLY A 67 -4.30 17.23 0.95
N LEU A 68 -4.91 16.30 0.21
CA LEU A 68 -5.71 16.61 -0.98
C LEU A 68 -6.92 17.49 -0.69
N SER A 69 -7.63 17.24 0.41
CA SER A 69 -8.78 18.06 0.78
C SER A 69 -8.36 19.51 1.05
N HIS A 70 -7.20 19.71 1.68
CA HIS A 70 -6.68 21.04 1.98
C HIS A 70 -6.26 21.78 0.69
N VAL A 71 -5.33 21.19 -0.08
CA VAL A 71 -4.80 21.87 -1.29
C VAL A 71 -5.85 21.98 -2.38
N GLY A 72 -6.73 20.99 -2.52
CA GLY A 72 -7.86 21.05 -3.44
C GLY A 72 -8.87 22.13 -3.05
N GLY A 73 -9.13 22.32 -1.75
CA GLY A 73 -9.95 23.42 -1.25
C GLY A 73 -9.36 24.80 -1.57
N ASN A 74 -8.06 24.97 -1.35
CA ASN A 74 -7.35 26.22 -1.65
C ASN A 74 -7.34 26.51 -3.15
N LEU A 75 -7.00 25.53 -3.99
CA LEU A 75 -6.99 25.69 -5.44
C LEU A 75 -8.39 26.02 -5.98
N ASN A 76 -9.43 25.33 -5.50
CA ASN A 76 -10.80 25.60 -5.93
C ASN A 76 -11.24 27.03 -5.60
N GLN A 77 -10.87 27.55 -4.43
CA GLN A 77 -11.14 28.94 -4.05
C GLN A 77 -10.41 29.93 -4.96
N SER A 78 -9.11 29.72 -5.18
CA SER A 78 -8.29 30.58 -6.04
C SER A 78 -8.78 30.60 -7.49
N VAL A 79 -9.15 29.44 -8.04
CA VAL A 79 -9.70 29.33 -9.41
C VAL A 79 -11.08 29.98 -9.49
N ARG A 80 -11.96 29.74 -8.51
CA ARG A 80 -13.29 30.36 -8.48
C ARG A 80 -13.17 31.89 -8.48
N ARG A 81 -12.31 32.43 -7.62
CA ARG A 81 -12.08 33.87 -7.54
C ARG A 81 -11.46 34.43 -8.82
N ALA A 82 -10.52 33.72 -9.44
CA ALA A 82 -9.97 34.11 -10.74
C ALA A 82 -11.07 34.19 -11.81
N ASN A 83 -11.97 33.21 -11.86
CA ASN A 83 -13.09 33.18 -12.80
C ASN A 83 -14.04 34.36 -12.57
N GLU A 84 -14.41 34.65 -11.33
CA GLU A 84 -15.27 35.80 -10.97
C GLU A 84 -14.64 37.13 -11.42
N LEU A 85 -13.35 37.34 -11.14
CA LEU A 85 -12.63 38.54 -11.56
C LEU A 85 -12.51 38.63 -13.08
N SER A 86 -12.25 37.51 -13.75
CA SER A 86 -12.16 37.46 -15.21
C SER A 86 -13.49 37.80 -15.87
N ALA A 87 -14.61 37.28 -15.36
CA ALA A 87 -15.94 37.57 -15.88
C ALA A 87 -16.30 39.05 -15.74
N ALA A 88 -15.84 39.71 -14.69
CA ALA A 88 -16.00 41.15 -14.49
C ALA A 88 -15.01 42.00 -15.32
N GLY A 89 -14.04 41.40 -16.02
CA GLY A 89 -12.95 42.11 -16.68
C GLY A 89 -11.95 42.76 -15.71
N LEU A 90 -11.92 42.29 -14.47
CA LEU A 90 -11.14 42.86 -13.35
C LEU A 90 -10.04 41.92 -12.85
N LEU A 91 -9.65 40.90 -13.63
CA LEU A 91 -8.58 39.97 -13.23
C LEU A 91 -7.21 40.65 -13.38
N PRO A 92 -6.52 41.01 -12.28
CA PRO A 92 -5.20 41.61 -12.42
C PRO A 92 -4.16 40.52 -12.70
N PRO A 93 -3.12 40.80 -13.50
CA PRO A 93 -2.03 39.85 -13.74
C PRO A 93 -1.35 39.36 -12.44
N SER A 94 -1.28 40.22 -11.41
CA SER A 94 -0.71 39.87 -10.12
C SER A 94 -1.46 38.74 -9.41
N TYR A 95 -2.78 38.64 -9.57
CA TYR A 95 -3.55 37.53 -8.98
C TYR A 95 -3.13 36.19 -9.58
N VAL A 96 -2.81 36.16 -10.88
CA VAL A 96 -2.32 34.95 -11.55
C VAL A 96 -0.97 34.54 -10.98
N THR A 97 -0.03 35.48 -10.87
CA THR A 97 1.35 35.19 -10.46
C THR A 97 1.51 34.96 -8.96
N GLU A 98 0.76 35.67 -8.12
CA GLU A 98 0.95 35.70 -6.66
C GLU A 98 -0.06 34.81 -5.91
N VAL A 99 -1.18 34.42 -6.53
CA VAL A 99 -2.21 33.59 -5.86
C VAL A 99 -2.46 32.29 -6.61
N LEU A 100 -2.83 32.37 -7.89
CA LEU A 100 -3.23 31.18 -8.65
C LEU A 100 -2.05 30.24 -8.93
N MET A 101 -0.91 30.79 -9.41
CA MET A 101 0.28 29.99 -9.69
C MET A 101 0.85 29.30 -8.44
N PRO A 102 0.99 29.99 -7.29
CA PRO A 102 1.38 29.34 -6.05
C PRO A 102 0.45 28.21 -5.63
N ALA A 103 -0.88 28.40 -5.70
CA ALA A 103 -1.85 27.35 -5.35
C ALA A 103 -1.76 26.12 -6.29
N ILE A 104 -1.50 26.34 -7.58
CA ILE A 104 -1.27 25.26 -8.56
C ILE A 104 0.02 24.50 -8.23
N LEU A 105 1.11 25.23 -7.92
CA LEU A 105 2.39 24.62 -7.59
C LEU A 105 2.33 23.84 -6.28
N GLU A 106 1.66 24.38 -5.27
CA GLU A 106 1.40 23.68 -4.00
C GLU A 106 0.64 22.37 -4.25
N THR A 107 -0.45 22.42 -5.03
CA THR A 107 -1.22 21.23 -5.38
C THR A 107 -0.37 20.18 -6.10
N ARG A 108 0.46 20.61 -7.05
CA ARG A 108 1.40 19.72 -7.76
C ARG A 108 2.40 19.09 -6.80
N ASN A 109 3.02 19.89 -5.93
CA ASN A 109 4.02 19.41 -4.98
C ASN A 109 3.42 18.37 -4.01
N THR A 110 2.19 18.60 -3.54
CA THR A 110 1.47 17.64 -2.72
C THR A 110 1.22 16.33 -3.48
N LEU A 111 0.75 16.39 -4.72
CA LEU A 111 0.56 15.20 -5.57
C LEU A 111 1.86 14.43 -5.82
N ASP A 112 2.97 15.14 -6.06
CA ASP A 112 4.27 14.53 -6.25
C ASP A 112 4.80 13.85 -4.96
N GLY A 113 4.56 14.46 -3.80
CA GLY A 113 4.86 13.87 -2.49
C GLY A 113 4.09 12.57 -2.27
N ILE A 114 2.77 12.60 -2.49
CA ILE A 114 1.89 11.44 -2.41
C ILE A 114 2.39 10.31 -3.31
N LYS A 115 2.75 10.62 -4.57
CA LYS A 115 3.25 9.62 -5.51
C LYS A 115 4.54 8.97 -5.02
N LYS A 116 5.48 9.76 -4.50
CA LYS A 116 6.75 9.25 -3.95
C LYS A 116 6.54 8.35 -2.74
N GLU A 117 5.64 8.72 -1.83
CA GLU A 117 5.32 7.91 -0.65
C GLU A 117 4.62 6.60 -1.04
N LEU A 118 3.68 6.65 -1.98
CA LEU A 118 3.05 5.46 -2.51
C LEU A 118 4.08 4.51 -3.15
N ASP A 119 4.98 5.04 -3.98
CA ASP A 119 6.07 4.26 -4.58
C ASP A 119 6.97 3.62 -3.52
N ALA A 120 7.25 4.32 -2.41
CA ALA A 120 8.04 3.78 -1.31
C ALA A 120 7.33 2.62 -0.61
N ILE A 121 6.03 2.74 -0.31
CA ILE A 121 5.23 1.68 0.31
C ILE A 121 5.11 0.47 -0.64
N THR A 122 4.84 0.70 -1.94
CA THR A 122 4.77 -0.37 -2.93
C THR A 122 6.10 -1.12 -3.07
N ARG A 123 7.25 -0.41 -3.05
CA ARG A 123 8.57 -1.06 -3.07
C ARG A 123 8.83 -1.91 -1.84
N LYS A 124 8.35 -1.52 -0.66
CA LYS A 124 8.42 -2.38 0.54
C LYS A 124 7.59 -3.64 0.33
N ALA A 125 6.40 -3.52 -0.24
CA ALA A 125 5.50 -4.65 -0.49
C ALA A 125 6.02 -5.64 -1.54
N VAL A 126 6.72 -5.18 -2.60
CA VAL A 126 7.28 -6.06 -3.64
C VAL A 126 8.59 -6.74 -3.22
N LYS A 127 9.27 -6.22 -2.19
CA LYS A 127 10.47 -6.84 -1.60
C LYS A 127 10.15 -7.91 -0.55
N LEU A 128 8.89 -8.06 -0.19
CA LEU A 128 8.34 -9.08 0.72
C LEU A 128 7.85 -10.28 -0.09
#